data_AF-A0A9Q1EUF9-F1
#
_entry.id   AF-A0A9Q1EUF9-F1
#
_cell.length_a   1.000
_cell.length_b   1.000
_cell.length_c   1.000
_cell.angle_alpha   90.00
_cell.angle_beta   90.00
_cell.angle_gamma   90.00
#
_symmetry.space_group_name_H-M   'P 1'
#
loop_
_entity.id
_entity.type
_entity.pdbx_description
1 polymer ?
#
loop_
_entity_poly.entity_id
_entity_poly.type
_entity_poly.pdbx_seq_one_letter_code
_entity_poly.pdbx_strand_id
1 'polypeptide(L)'
;MLCVCAVLLVLAALSLSSSADPETHRPRHDSGLEIYKRLLETKRKDQLNALKNLVELNDINQQHKIIDIMLKGLFKVLEDSRAVLTAANLQPDDPFPRDDKIKEAYSHVIENTAFFGDVALRFPRIVHHYYDRNADWGVLLRWGLRFCNLTGVFAGGTHQHVLTLVRLGGYGYRYLHLQDY
;
A
#
# COMPACT_ATOMS: atom_id res chain seq x y z
N MET A 1 -73.91 -1.63 -22.40
CA MET A 1 -74.91 -1.27 -21.37
C MET A 1 -74.80 -2.28 -20.23
N LEU A 2 -74.18 -1.87 -19.11
CA LEU A 2 -74.35 -2.33 -17.69
C LEU A 2 -74.09 -3.85 -17.42
N CYS A 3 -73.47 -4.33 -16.33
CA CYS A 3 -73.40 -3.96 -14.92
C CYS A 3 -72.31 -4.88 -14.27
N VAL A 4 -71.17 -4.41 -13.76
CA VAL A 4 -70.85 -3.98 -12.38
C VAL A 4 -71.12 -5.02 -11.26
N CYS A 5 -70.01 -5.46 -10.63
CA CYS A 5 -69.77 -5.85 -9.22
C CYS A 5 -70.53 -6.98 -8.50
N ALA A 6 -69.78 -7.95 -7.96
CA ALA A 6 -69.81 -8.38 -6.55
C ALA A 6 -68.75 -9.51 -6.35
N VAL A 7 -67.57 -9.24 -5.76
CA VAL A 7 -67.25 -9.32 -4.31
C VAL A 7 -66.98 -10.75 -3.81
N LEU A 8 -65.71 -10.99 -3.48
CA LEU A 8 -65.15 -11.84 -2.42
C LEU A 8 -65.52 -13.33 -2.39
N LEU A 9 -64.61 -14.19 -2.87
CA LEU A 9 -64.25 -15.41 -2.12
C LEU A 9 -62.74 -15.54 -2.02
N VAL A 10 -62.34 -15.60 -0.76
CA VAL A 10 -61.02 -15.60 -0.17
C VAL A 10 -60.45 -17.04 -0.19
N LEU A 11 -59.14 -17.14 -0.41
CA LEU A 11 -58.23 -18.28 -0.13
C LEU A 11 -58.28 -19.55 -1.01
N ALA A 12 -57.37 -19.62 -1.99
CA ALA A 12 -56.56 -20.83 -2.24
C ALA A 12 -55.26 -20.48 -3.00
N ALA A 13 -54.20 -20.38 -2.21
CA ALA A 13 -52.76 -20.51 -2.45
C ALA A 13 -52.18 -20.78 -3.86
N LEU A 14 -50.99 -20.18 -4.06
CA LEU A 14 -49.89 -20.56 -4.96
C LEU A 14 -49.85 -19.92 -6.36
N SER A 15 -49.40 -18.66 -6.41
CA SER A 15 -48.50 -18.21 -7.49
C SER A 15 -47.44 -17.26 -6.94
N LEU A 16 -46.24 -17.84 -6.94
CA LEU A 16 -44.91 -17.41 -6.53
C LEU A 16 -44.50 -15.98 -6.95
N SER A 17 -43.84 -15.30 -5.99
CA SER A 17 -42.78 -14.27 -6.11
C SER A 17 -43.05 -13.06 -7.00
N SER A 18 -43.45 -11.92 -6.44
CA SER A 18 -42.61 -10.93 -5.74
C SER A 18 -41.56 -10.28 -6.65
N SER A 19 -41.84 -9.01 -6.94
CA SER A 19 -41.03 -7.97 -7.57
C SER A 19 -39.52 -8.19 -7.52
N ALA A 20 -38.91 -8.17 -8.71
CA ALA A 20 -37.49 -7.96 -8.88
C ALA A 20 -37.10 -6.59 -8.28
N ASP A 21 -36.57 -6.63 -7.07
CA ASP A 21 -35.82 -5.53 -6.48
C ASP A 21 -34.48 -5.48 -7.24
N PRO A 22 -34.07 -4.34 -7.82
CA PRO A 22 -32.73 -4.23 -8.35
C PRO A 22 -31.80 -4.26 -7.13
N GLU A 23 -31.13 -5.40 -6.91
CA GLU A 23 -30.05 -5.50 -5.94
C GLU A 23 -29.06 -4.37 -6.24
N THR A 24 -29.20 -3.33 -5.44
CA THR A 24 -28.22 -2.27 -5.32
C THR A 24 -26.95 -2.98 -4.90
N HIS A 25 -25.99 -3.11 -5.81
CA HIS A 25 -24.61 -3.45 -5.53
C HIS A 25 -24.10 -2.44 -4.49
N ARG A 26 -24.41 -2.67 -3.20
CA ARG A 26 -23.70 -2.06 -2.10
C ARG A 26 -22.26 -2.51 -2.29
N PRO A 27 -21.28 -1.59 -2.40
CA PRO A 27 -19.89 -1.99 -2.38
C PRO A 27 -19.71 -2.69 -1.03
N ARG A 28 -19.52 -4.01 -1.07
CA ARG A 28 -19.13 -4.81 0.07
C ARG A 28 -17.78 -4.24 0.47
N HIS A 29 -17.81 -3.28 1.40
CA HIS A 29 -16.66 -2.61 1.99
C HIS A 29 -15.53 -3.64 2.10
N ASP A 30 -14.43 -3.46 1.36
CA ASP A 30 -13.39 -4.49 1.19
C ASP A 30 -12.76 -4.83 2.54
N SER A 31 -13.39 -5.75 3.27
CA SER A 31 -13.04 -6.11 4.64
C SER A 31 -11.58 -6.57 4.70
N GLY A 32 -11.12 -7.26 3.66
CA GLY A 32 -9.72 -7.67 3.51
C GLY A 32 -8.75 -6.48 3.43
N LEU A 33 -9.08 -5.44 2.66
CA LEU A 33 -8.25 -4.24 2.54
C LEU A 33 -8.19 -3.46 3.85
N GLU A 34 -9.31 -3.34 4.56
CA GLU A 34 -9.36 -2.64 5.85
C GLU A 34 -8.60 -3.41 6.95
N ILE A 35 -8.69 -4.74 6.97
CA ILE A 35 -7.86 -5.58 7.85
C ILE A 35 -6.38 -5.39 7.50
N TYR A 36 -6.04 -5.42 6.21
CA TYR A 36 -4.69 -5.20 5.73
C TYR A 36 -4.12 -3.85 6.18
N LYS A 37 -4.88 -2.76 6.05
CA LYS A 37 -4.46 -1.42 6.51
C LYS A 37 -4.14 -1.40 8.01
N ARG A 38 -4.95 -2.05 8.85
CA ARG A 38 -4.69 -2.14 10.30
C ARG A 38 -3.41 -2.93 10.62
N LEU A 39 -3.19 -4.03 9.92
CA LEU A 39 -1.96 -4.82 10.05
C LEU A 39 -0.73 -4.01 9.61
N LEU A 40 -0.86 -3.28 8.49
CA LEU A 40 0.18 -2.39 7.99
C LEU A 40 0.53 -1.31 9.02
N GLU A 41 -0.46 -0.62 9.61
CA GLU A 41 -0.22 0.39 10.64
C GLU A 41 0.52 -0.16 11.86
N THR A 42 0.20 -1.39 12.28
CA THR A 42 0.86 -2.06 13.40
C THR A 42 2.32 -2.33 13.05
N LYS A 43 2.56 -2.94 11.88
CA LYS A 43 3.90 -3.22 11.37
C LYS A 43 4.76 -1.96 11.22
N ARG A 44 4.16 -0.85 10.77
CA ARG A 44 4.85 0.44 10.64
C ARG A 44 5.30 1.00 11.97
N LYS A 45 4.51 0.86 13.04
CA LYS A 45 4.91 1.31 14.39
C LYS A 45 6.14 0.55 14.86
N ASP A 46 6.16 -0.77 14.68
CA ASP A 46 7.29 -1.63 15.07
C ASP A 46 8.55 -1.29 14.28
N GLN A 47 8.42 -1.11 12.96
CA GLN A 47 9.51 -0.67 12.08
C GLN A 47 10.08 0.68 12.50
N LEU A 48 9.22 1.67 12.76
CA LEU A 48 9.66 3.00 13.21
C LEU A 48 10.35 2.94 14.58
N ASN A 49 9.89 2.06 15.47
CA ASN A 49 10.54 1.84 16.76
C ASN A 49 11.94 1.22 16.59
N ALA A 50 12.08 0.21 15.72
CA ALA A 50 13.37 -0.38 15.41
C ALA A 50 14.35 0.65 14.82
N LEU A 51 13.87 1.57 13.96
CA LEU A 51 14.71 2.65 13.43
C LEU A 51 15.14 3.64 14.51
N LYS A 52 14.31 3.94 15.52
CA LYS A 52 14.73 4.77 16.66
C LYS A 52 15.89 4.13 17.42
N ASN A 53 15.77 2.84 17.73
CA ASN A 53 16.84 2.09 18.39
C ASN A 53 18.14 2.07 17.55
N LEU A 54 18.01 2.03 16.21
CA LEU A 54 19.15 2.08 15.30
C LEU A 54 19.81 3.46 15.25
N VAL A 55 19.05 4.55 15.42
CA VAL A 55 19.58 5.92 15.54
C VAL A 55 20.36 6.07 16.85
N GLU A 56 19.88 5.47 17.93
CA GLU A 56 20.51 5.50 19.26
C GLU A 56 21.75 4.59 19.37
N LEU A 57 22.02 3.77 18.35
CA LEU A 57 23.21 2.92 18.30
C LEU A 57 24.48 3.78 18.23
N ASN A 58 25.34 3.66 19.25
CA ASN A 58 26.57 4.45 19.35
C ASN A 58 27.69 4.00 18.37
N ASP A 59 27.53 2.87 17.68
CA ASP A 59 28.48 2.38 16.69
C ASP A 59 28.03 2.73 15.25
N ILE A 60 28.66 3.77 14.70
CA ILE A 60 28.40 4.28 13.34
C ILE A 60 28.76 3.25 12.26
N ASN A 61 29.83 2.46 12.45
CA ASN A 61 30.23 1.46 11.47
C ASN A 61 29.20 0.33 11.40
N GLN A 62 28.70 -0.09 12.57
CA GLN A 62 27.64 -1.08 12.67
C GLN A 62 26.33 -0.53 12.07
N GLN A 63 25.97 0.72 12.36
CA GLN A 63 24.80 1.37 11.76
C GLN A 63 24.87 1.36 10.23
N HIS A 64 26.02 1.73 9.65
CA HIS A 64 26.27 1.69 8.20
C HIS A 64 26.08 0.27 7.62
N LYS A 65 26.61 -0.75 8.31
CA LYS A 65 26.51 -2.15 7.86
C LYS A 65 25.07 -2.66 7.94
N ILE A 66 24.34 -2.32 9.01
CA ILE A 66 22.94 -2.68 9.18
C ILE A 66 22.11 -2.05 8.05
N ILE A 67 22.30 -0.75 7.78
CA ILE A 67 21.56 -0.04 6.73
C ILE A 67 21.90 -0.60 5.34
N ASP A 68 23.16 -0.93 5.07
CA ASP A 68 23.55 -1.58 3.80
C ASP A 68 22.77 -2.88 3.56
N ILE A 69 22.76 -3.77 4.55
CA ILE A 69 22.04 -5.05 4.49
C ILE A 69 20.54 -4.81 4.32
N MET A 70 19.98 -3.86 5.08
CA MET A 70 18.56 -3.50 4.99
C MET A 70 18.17 -3.00 3.61
N LEU A 71 18.94 -2.06 3.03
CA LEU A 71 18.64 -1.52 1.71
C LEU A 71 18.73 -2.60 0.63
N LYS A 72 19.79 -3.41 0.64
CA LYS A 72 19.93 -4.54 -0.29
C LYS A 72 18.75 -5.52 -0.20
N GLY A 73 18.35 -5.87 1.03
CA GLY A 73 17.19 -6.74 1.27
C GLY A 73 15.87 -6.13 0.77
N LEU A 74 15.66 -4.85 1.06
CA LEU A 74 14.46 -4.11 0.67
C LEU A 74 14.30 -4.07 -0.85
N PHE A 75 15.34 -3.64 -1.57
CA PHE A 75 15.28 -3.53 -3.02
C PHE A 75 15.15 -4.90 -3.70
N LYS A 76 15.79 -5.94 -3.16
CA LYS A 76 15.60 -7.32 -3.64
C LYS A 76 14.15 -7.78 -3.50
N VAL A 77 13.56 -7.64 -2.31
CA VAL A 77 12.16 -8.04 -2.06
C VAL A 77 11.21 -7.23 -2.95
N LEU A 78 11.47 -5.94 -3.15
CA LEU A 78 10.68 -5.08 -4.01
C LEU A 78 10.74 -5.52 -5.48
N GLU A 79 11.91 -5.98 -5.95
CA GLU A 79 12.12 -6.48 -7.31
C GLU A 79 11.40 -7.81 -7.53
N ASP A 80 11.61 -8.77 -6.62
CA ASP A 80 10.97 -10.08 -6.65
C ASP A 80 9.44 -9.94 -6.64
N SER A 81 8.92 -9.06 -5.77
CA SER A 81 7.48 -8.83 -5.64
C SER A 81 6.90 -8.14 -6.88
N ARG A 82 7.62 -7.17 -7.46
CA ARG A 82 7.24 -6.56 -8.74
C ARG A 82 7.11 -7.59 -9.85
N ALA A 83 8.04 -8.54 -9.93
CA ALA A 83 7.99 -9.61 -10.93
C ALA A 83 6.73 -10.48 -10.77
N VAL A 84 6.37 -10.84 -9.53
CA VAL A 84 5.14 -11.58 -9.22
C VAL A 84 3.89 -10.80 -9.64
N LEU A 85 3.79 -9.52 -9.27
CA LEU A 85 2.62 -8.70 -9.63
C LEU A 85 2.50 -8.47 -11.13
N THR A 86 3.62 -8.30 -11.82
CA THR A 86 3.67 -8.14 -13.28
C THR A 86 3.24 -9.42 -13.98
N ALA A 87 3.71 -10.58 -13.53
CA ALA A 87 3.32 -11.89 -14.07
C ALA A 87 1.83 -12.20 -13.85
N ALA A 88 1.25 -11.71 -12.76
CA ALA A 88 -0.17 -11.81 -12.47
C ALA A 88 -1.03 -10.76 -13.22
N ASN A 89 -0.39 -9.84 -13.96
CA ASN A 89 -1.02 -8.69 -14.62
C ASN A 89 -1.88 -7.82 -13.68
N LEU A 90 -1.51 -7.77 -12.39
CA LEU A 90 -2.25 -7.00 -11.37
C LEU A 90 -2.07 -5.51 -11.61
N GLN A 91 -3.18 -4.79 -11.73
CA GLN A 91 -3.19 -3.33 -11.75
C GLN A 91 -3.27 -2.77 -10.32
N PRO A 92 -2.66 -1.61 -10.03
CA PRO A 92 -2.67 -1.05 -8.68
C PRO A 92 -4.08 -0.68 -8.18
N ASP A 93 -4.99 -0.34 -9.09
CA ASP A 93 -6.39 0.04 -8.85
C ASP A 93 -7.35 -1.16 -8.82
N ASP A 94 -6.84 -2.38 -9.03
CA ASP A 94 -7.63 -3.60 -8.87
C ASP A 94 -8.07 -3.77 -7.40
N PRO A 95 -9.18 -4.51 -7.16
CA PRO A 95 -9.57 -4.92 -5.81
C PRO A 95 -8.44 -5.66 -5.08
N PHE A 96 -8.45 -5.57 -3.75
CA PHE A 96 -7.40 -6.19 -2.93
C PHE A 96 -7.27 -7.70 -3.23
N PRO A 97 -6.04 -8.24 -3.43
CA PRO A 97 -5.87 -9.60 -3.92
C PRO A 97 -6.38 -10.66 -2.94
N ARG A 98 -7.00 -11.72 -3.48
CA ARG A 98 -7.47 -12.88 -2.69
C ARG A 98 -6.46 -14.01 -2.67
N ASP A 99 -5.72 -14.19 -3.75
CA ASP A 99 -4.65 -15.19 -3.85
C ASP A 99 -3.52 -14.82 -2.88
N ASP A 100 -3.09 -15.80 -2.06
CA ASP A 100 -2.12 -15.54 -0.99
C ASP A 100 -0.76 -15.08 -1.53
N LYS A 101 -0.31 -15.63 -2.67
CA LYS A 101 0.97 -15.26 -3.27
C LYS A 101 0.93 -13.84 -3.84
N ILE A 102 -0.15 -13.47 -4.53
CA ILE A 102 -0.32 -12.11 -5.06
C ILE A 102 -0.51 -11.11 -3.91
N LYS A 103 -1.27 -11.47 -2.88
CA LYS A 103 -1.48 -10.65 -1.68
C LYS A 103 -0.18 -10.40 -0.92
N GLU A 104 0.67 -11.42 -0.79
CA GLU A 104 1.99 -11.29 -0.17
C GLU A 104 2.88 -10.35 -0.99
N ALA A 105 3.00 -10.56 -2.31
CA ALA A 105 3.77 -9.69 -3.18
C ALA A 105 3.26 -8.23 -3.16
N TYR A 106 1.94 -8.04 -3.17
CA TYR A 106 1.31 -6.73 -3.01
C TYR A 106 1.73 -6.07 -1.69
N SER A 107 1.64 -6.82 -0.59
CA SER A 107 1.99 -6.34 0.75
C SER A 107 3.46 -5.95 0.81
N HIS A 108 4.34 -6.78 0.25
CA HIS A 108 5.77 -6.49 0.15
C HIS A 108 6.06 -5.20 -0.62
N VAL A 109 5.41 -4.94 -1.76
CA VAL A 109 5.62 -3.69 -2.51
C VAL A 109 5.24 -2.48 -1.67
N ILE A 110 4.05 -2.50 -1.06
CA ILE A 110 3.54 -1.41 -0.23
C ILE A 110 4.46 -1.16 0.98
N GLU A 111 4.78 -2.20 1.71
CA GLU A 111 5.55 -2.12 2.95
C GLU A 111 7.00 -1.71 2.71
N ASN A 112 7.69 -2.31 1.73
CA ASN A 112 9.08 -1.99 1.45
C ASN A 112 9.23 -0.57 0.87
N THR A 113 8.30 -0.13 0.03
CA THR A 113 8.30 1.25 -0.48
C THR A 113 8.12 2.26 0.67
N ALA A 114 7.18 1.99 1.57
CA ALA A 114 6.95 2.82 2.74
C ALA A 114 8.15 2.85 3.70
N PHE A 115 8.72 1.68 3.99
CA PHE A 115 9.82 1.53 4.93
C PHE A 115 11.11 2.16 4.39
N PHE A 116 11.36 2.08 3.08
CA PHE A 116 12.47 2.81 2.46
C PHE A 116 12.37 4.31 2.75
N GLY A 117 11.17 4.90 2.62
CA GLY A 117 10.95 6.31 2.97
C GLY A 117 11.32 6.62 4.42
N ASP A 118 10.95 5.74 5.36
CA ASP A 118 11.26 5.91 6.78
C ASP A 118 12.77 5.83 7.09
N VAL A 119 13.50 4.97 6.37
CA VAL A 119 14.97 4.83 6.47
C VAL A 119 15.67 6.03 5.84
N ALA A 120 15.24 6.46 4.64
CA ALA A 120 15.80 7.60 3.92
C ALA A 120 15.68 8.91 4.72
N LEU A 121 14.57 9.11 5.42
CA LEU A 121 14.36 10.28 6.27
C LEU A 121 15.25 10.29 7.53
N ARG A 122 15.62 9.12 8.06
CA ARG A 122 16.43 9.00 9.29
C ARG A 122 17.93 8.91 9.04
N PHE A 123 18.32 8.31 7.93
CA PHE A 123 19.72 8.06 7.58
C PHE A 123 20.10 8.61 6.20
N PRO A 124 19.82 9.89 5.89
CA PRO A 124 19.95 10.43 4.54
C PRO A 124 21.35 10.24 3.96
N ARG A 125 22.41 10.50 4.75
CA ARG A 125 23.81 10.35 4.31
C ARG A 125 24.15 8.92 3.91
N ILE A 126 23.70 7.94 4.70
CA ILE A 126 24.00 6.52 4.50
C ILE A 126 23.19 6.00 3.31
N VAL A 127 21.92 6.38 3.22
CA VAL A 127 21.04 5.96 2.11
C VAL A 127 21.55 6.51 0.78
N HIS A 128 21.92 7.79 0.69
CA HIS A 128 22.49 8.36 -0.55
C HIS A 128 23.75 7.63 -1.01
N HIS A 129 24.63 7.27 -0.07
CA HIS A 129 25.86 6.52 -0.38
C HIS A 129 25.60 5.21 -1.13
N TYR A 130 24.51 4.50 -0.81
CA TYR A 130 24.16 3.25 -1.45
C TYR A 130 23.20 3.43 -2.63
N TYR A 131 22.20 4.30 -2.49
CA TYR A 131 21.16 4.51 -3.50
C TYR A 131 21.72 5.15 -4.78
N ASP A 132 22.56 6.18 -4.67
CA ASP A 132 23.07 6.92 -5.84
C ASP A 132 24.02 6.08 -6.70
N ARG A 133 24.54 4.96 -6.16
CA ARG A 133 25.41 4.02 -6.86
C ARG A 133 24.67 2.90 -7.57
N ASN A 134 23.36 2.77 -7.34
CA ASN A 134 22.53 1.72 -7.92
C ASN A 134 21.42 2.36 -8.77
N ALA A 135 21.68 2.56 -10.06
CA ALA A 135 20.74 3.22 -10.97
C ALA A 135 19.37 2.52 -11.02
N ASP A 136 19.35 1.19 -10.91
CA ASP A 136 18.15 0.37 -10.93
C ASP A 136 17.24 0.59 -9.72
N TRP A 137 17.83 0.90 -8.56
CA TRP A 137 17.07 1.19 -7.35
C TRP A 137 16.17 2.40 -7.53
N GLY A 138 16.64 3.41 -8.28
CA GLY A 138 15.83 4.57 -8.59
C GLY A 138 14.65 4.27 -9.51
N VAL A 139 14.83 3.38 -10.50
CA VAL A 139 13.75 2.91 -11.37
C VAL A 139 12.71 2.14 -10.56
N LEU A 140 13.17 1.21 -9.72
CA LEU A 140 12.32 0.35 -8.93
C LEU A 140 11.53 1.12 -7.88
N LEU A 141 12.17 2.07 -7.19
CA LEU A 141 11.51 2.93 -6.22
C LEU A 141 10.44 3.82 -6.86
N ARG A 142 10.74 4.45 -8.02
CA ARG A 142 9.73 5.25 -8.75
C ARG A 142 8.52 4.41 -9.13
N TRP A 143 8.75 3.17 -9.56
CA TRP A 143 7.67 2.22 -9.84
C TRP A 143 6.86 1.91 -8.57
N GLY A 144 7.52 1.56 -7.45
CA GLY A 144 6.86 1.24 -6.18
C GLY A 144 6.04 2.41 -5.62
N LEU A 145 6.56 3.64 -5.71
CA LEU A 145 5.82 4.85 -5.33
C LEU A 145 4.58 5.06 -6.21
N ARG A 146 4.70 4.88 -7.53
CA ARG A 146 3.55 4.99 -8.43
C ARG A 146 2.50 3.95 -8.09
N PHE A 147 2.93 2.71 -7.85
CA PHE A 147 2.06 1.62 -7.41
C PHE A 147 1.29 2.00 -6.15
N CYS A 148 2.00 2.34 -5.06
CA CYS A 148 1.40 2.70 -3.78
C CYS A 148 0.44 3.90 -3.84
N ASN A 149 0.71 4.88 -4.71
CA ASN A 149 -0.17 6.04 -4.88
C ASN A 149 -1.49 5.67 -5.56
N LEU A 150 -1.46 4.71 -6.48
CA LEU A 150 -2.63 4.29 -7.25
C LEU A 150 -3.50 3.29 -6.47
N THR A 151 -2.92 2.54 -5.51
CA THR A 151 -3.68 1.58 -4.70
C THR A 151 -4.64 2.19 -3.69
N GLY A 152 -4.44 3.48 -3.32
CA GLY A 152 -5.25 4.13 -2.29
C GLY A 152 -5.05 3.59 -0.87
N VAL A 153 -4.10 2.67 -0.63
CA VAL A 153 -3.83 2.10 0.70
C VAL A 153 -3.47 3.19 1.72
N PHE A 154 -2.76 4.22 1.27
CA PHE A 154 -2.34 5.36 2.10
C PHE A 154 -3.25 6.60 1.99
N ALA A 155 -4.38 6.50 1.29
CA ALA A 155 -5.32 7.61 1.16
C ALA A 155 -6.04 7.88 2.50
N GLY A 156 -6.03 9.14 2.96
CA GLY A 156 -6.77 9.57 4.15
C GLY A 156 -6.16 9.17 5.50
N GLY A 157 -4.97 8.57 5.53
CA GLY A 157 -4.26 8.18 6.75
C GLY A 157 -3.10 9.12 7.13
N THR A 158 -2.63 9.03 8.37
CA THR A 158 -1.46 9.78 8.90
C THR A 158 -0.16 9.52 8.11
N HIS A 159 -0.09 8.43 7.35
CA HIS A 159 1.06 8.02 6.55
C HIS A 159 1.06 8.56 5.10
N GLN A 160 0.04 9.34 4.71
CA GLN A 160 -0.02 9.98 3.38
C GLN A 160 1.22 10.86 3.10
N HIS A 161 1.82 11.44 4.14
CA HIS A 161 3.02 12.26 4.03
C HIS A 161 4.27 11.47 3.66
N VAL A 162 4.37 10.17 4.01
CA VAL A 162 5.59 9.39 3.73
C VAL A 162 5.79 9.21 2.23
N LEU A 163 4.72 8.93 1.47
CA LEU A 163 4.80 8.86 0.01
C LEU A 163 4.98 10.24 -0.64
N THR A 164 4.42 11.29 -0.03
CA THR A 164 4.52 12.66 -0.55
C THR A 164 5.93 13.23 -0.39
N LEU A 165 6.64 12.87 0.69
CA LEU A 165 8.03 13.29 0.91
C LEU A 165 8.99 12.61 -0.08
N VAL A 166 8.79 11.32 -0.37
CA VAL A 166 9.60 10.64 -1.40
C VAL A 166 9.29 11.16 -2.81
N ARG A 167 8.04 11.60 -3.07
CA ARG A 167 7.62 12.28 -4.32
C ARG A 167 8.37 13.60 -4.55
N LEU A 168 8.61 14.40 -3.50
CA LEU A 168 9.40 15.62 -3.59
C LEU A 168 10.91 15.33 -3.63
N GLY A 169 11.34 14.24 -3.02
CA GLY A 169 12.73 13.79 -3.01
C GLY A 169 13.33 13.47 -4.39
N GLY A 170 12.52 12.97 -5.32
CA GLY A 170 12.99 12.60 -6.67
C GLY A 170 13.54 13.78 -7.50
N TYR A 171 13.13 15.01 -7.20
CA TYR A 171 13.69 16.25 -7.78
C TYR A 171 14.25 17.22 -6.72
N GLY A 172 14.10 16.92 -5.42
CA GLY A 172 14.25 17.88 -4.31
C GLY A 172 15.35 17.58 -3.29
N TYR A 173 16.10 16.48 -3.39
CA TYR A 173 17.28 16.28 -2.50
C TYR A 173 18.50 17.13 -2.90
N ARG A 174 18.36 18.02 -3.89
CA ARG A 174 19.32 19.12 -4.11
C ARG A 174 19.05 20.34 -3.21
N TYR A 175 17.91 20.38 -2.51
CA TYR A 175 17.51 21.52 -1.65
C TYR A 175 17.61 21.26 -0.14
N LEU A 176 17.83 20.01 0.30
CA LEU A 176 18.15 19.72 1.70
C LEU A 176 19.59 20.10 2.09
N HIS A 177 20.35 20.70 1.17
CA HIS A 177 21.68 21.27 1.41
C HIS A 177 21.65 22.80 1.66
N LEU A 178 20.46 23.42 1.76
CA LEU A 178 20.29 24.88 1.88
C LEU A 178 19.56 25.34 3.15
N GLN A 179 19.36 24.47 4.14
CA GLN A 179 18.78 24.86 5.44
C GLN A 179 19.74 24.71 6.64
N ASP A 180 21.01 24.42 6.39
CA ASP A 180 22.08 24.46 7.39
C ASP A 180 23.04 25.63 7.12
N TYR A 181 22.49 26.85 7.00
CA TYR A 181 23.17 28.13 7.24
C TYR A 181 22.26 29.06 8.04
#